data_AF-A0A1Y1L3M5-F1
#
_entry.id   AF-A0A1Y1L3M5-F1
#
_cell.length_a   1.000
_cell.length_b   1.000
_cell.length_c   1.000
_cell.angle_alpha   90.00
_cell.angle_beta   90.00
_cell.angle_gamma   90.00
#
_symmetry.space_group_name_H-M   'P 1'
#
loop_
_entity.id
_entity.type
_entity.pdbx_description
1 polymer ?
#
loop_
_entity_poly.entity_id
_entity_poly.type
_entity_poly.pdbx_seq_one_letter_code
_entity_poly.pdbx_strand_id
1 'polypeptide(L)'
;GGLTLSILEPFQRIRLTYFGFLRVFEKGLPGDVEAVKLSLMWNGADEVLHYPQDADSGLLSDALAKERWRDGSWIELMGDERGYEQYGAFQGAFTTPTVSSDLRFQGFRKRLWGTAEHLSLHRDFTIFVSGRDGTAFTIGARSYKAGCARLKFGTLFARSTGSRPITQHDINLEYVGEYSTPSSISFHVKGNDIVLWRLLWGFVLQPAAGRTSASRR
;
A
#
# COMPACT_ATOMS: atom_id res chain seq x y z
N GLY A 1 7.18 -7.33 -24.64
CA GLY A 1 6.00 -7.81 -23.92
C GLY A 1 5.30 -6.64 -23.28
N GLY A 2 3.97 -6.63 -23.24
CA GLY A 2 3.20 -5.47 -22.76
C GLY A 2 2.32 -5.83 -21.57
N LEU A 3 2.40 -5.03 -20.50
CA LEU A 3 1.37 -4.98 -19.47
C LEU A 3 0.25 -4.06 -19.99
N THR A 4 -0.98 -4.53 -19.95
CA THR A 4 -2.17 -3.76 -20.34
C THR A 4 -3.18 -3.80 -19.21
N LEU A 5 -3.70 -2.62 -18.87
CA LEU A 5 -4.81 -2.44 -17.95
C LEU A 5 -5.99 -1.86 -18.72
N SER A 6 -7.10 -2.59 -18.76
CA SER A 6 -8.33 -2.17 -19.43
C SER A 6 -9.46 -2.06 -18.41
N ILE A 7 -10.04 -0.87 -18.30
CA ILE A 7 -11.22 -0.64 -17.47
C ILE A 7 -12.42 -1.22 -18.23
N LEU A 8 -13.04 -2.27 -17.70
CA LEU A 8 -14.25 -2.84 -18.27
C LEU A 8 -15.48 -2.13 -17.69
N GLU A 9 -15.46 -1.92 -16.37
CA GLU A 9 -16.46 -1.14 -15.64
C GLU A 9 -15.73 -0.27 -14.61
N PRO A 10 -15.93 1.07 -14.64
CA PRO A 10 -15.33 1.97 -13.68
C PRO A 10 -15.55 1.48 -12.24
N PHE A 11 -14.46 1.40 -11.48
CA PHE A 11 -14.46 0.96 -10.09
C PHE A 11 -14.98 -0.45 -9.80
N GLN A 12 -15.48 -1.21 -10.78
CA GLN A 12 -15.95 -2.57 -10.53
C GLN A 12 -15.06 -3.61 -11.17
N ARG A 13 -14.77 -3.47 -12.47
CA ARG A 13 -14.07 -4.52 -13.24
C ARG A 13 -12.93 -3.94 -14.06
N ILE A 14 -11.73 -4.47 -13.83
CA ILE A 14 -10.53 -4.14 -14.60
C ILE A 14 -9.90 -5.43 -15.09
N ARG A 15 -9.50 -5.46 -16.36
CA ARG A 15 -8.70 -6.53 -16.92
C ARG A 15 -7.23 -6.14 -16.89
N LEU A 16 -6.41 -7.00 -16.30
CA LEU A 16 -4.95 -6.91 -16.33
C LEU A 16 -4.44 -8.06 -17.18
N THR A 17 -3.78 -7.75 -18.29
CA THR A 17 -3.12 -8.74 -19.12
C THR A 17 -1.63 -8.43 -19.23
N TYR A 18 -0.81 -9.47 -19.18
CA TYR A 18 0.60 -9.36 -19.51
C TYR A 18 0.98 -10.50 -20.44
N PHE A 19 1.68 -10.18 -21.52
CA PHE A 19 2.30 -11.17 -22.40
C PHE A 19 3.73 -10.72 -22.67
N GLY A 20 4.70 -11.50 -22.19
CA GLY A 20 6.11 -11.11 -22.26
C GLY A 20 7.02 -12.13 -21.62
N PHE A 21 8.22 -11.70 -21.27
CA PHE A 21 9.24 -12.55 -20.65
C PHE A 21 9.49 -12.07 -19.22
N LEU A 22 9.39 -12.97 -18.25
CA LEU A 22 9.74 -12.70 -16.85
C LEU A 22 10.93 -13.57 -16.45
N ARG A 23 11.76 -13.04 -15.55
CA ARG A 23 12.86 -13.80 -14.94
C ARG A 23 12.31 -14.63 -13.79
N VAL A 24 12.56 -15.93 -13.83
CA VAL A 24 12.27 -16.83 -12.72
C VAL A 24 13.35 -16.65 -11.67
N PHE A 25 12.97 -16.47 -10.40
CA PHE A 25 13.92 -16.43 -9.29
C PHE A 25 13.68 -17.64 -8.40
N GLU A 26 14.62 -18.59 -8.41
CA GLU A 26 14.70 -19.63 -7.39
C GLU A 26 15.79 -19.25 -6.38
N LYS A 27 15.40 -19.10 -5.11
CA LYS A 27 16.28 -18.99 -3.93
C LYS A 27 17.60 -18.23 -4.17
N GLY A 28 17.53 -17.01 -4.71
CA GLY A 28 18.69 -16.11 -4.83
C GLY A 28 19.67 -16.43 -5.95
N LEU A 29 19.37 -17.37 -6.84
CA LEU A 29 20.10 -17.56 -8.09
C LEU A 29 19.38 -16.82 -9.22
N PRO A 30 20.12 -16.13 -10.13
CA PRO A 30 19.50 -15.58 -11.32
C PRO A 30 19.00 -16.74 -12.17
N GLY A 31 17.68 -16.95 -12.18
CA GLY A 31 17.07 -18.00 -12.98
C GLY A 31 16.81 -17.57 -14.42
N ASP A 32 16.30 -18.53 -15.17
CA ASP A 32 16.01 -18.42 -16.58
C ASP A 32 14.89 -17.41 -16.87
N VAL A 33 14.88 -16.94 -18.11
CA VAL A 33 13.85 -16.03 -18.61
C VAL A 33 12.81 -16.86 -19.35
N GLU A 34 11.57 -16.83 -18.87
CA GLU A 34 10.46 -17.60 -19.44
C GLU A 34 9.39 -16.72 -20.05
N ALA A 35 8.75 -17.22 -21.12
CA ALA A 35 7.57 -16.59 -21.68
C ALA A 35 6.39 -16.75 -20.70
N VAL A 36 5.75 -15.63 -20.35
CA VAL A 36 4.64 -15.58 -19.41
C VAL A 36 3.44 -14.93 -20.06
N LYS A 37 2.29 -15.59 -19.91
CA LYS A 37 0.97 -15.04 -20.16
C LYS A 37 0.21 -14.94 -18.84
N LEU A 38 -0.20 -13.73 -18.49
CA LEU A 38 -1.02 -13.43 -17.33
C LEU A 38 -2.31 -12.78 -17.82
N SER A 39 -3.45 -13.27 -17.33
CA SER A 39 -4.75 -12.68 -17.60
C SER A 39 -5.57 -12.70 -16.32
N LEU A 40 -5.69 -11.55 -15.67
CA LEU A 40 -6.39 -11.37 -14.42
C LEU A 40 -7.57 -10.39 -14.60
N MET A 41 -8.61 -10.64 -13.84
CA MET A 41 -9.77 -9.78 -13.65
C MET A 41 -9.78 -9.29 -12.21
N TRP A 42 -9.66 -7.97 -12.04
CA TRP A 42 -9.99 -7.28 -10.79
C TRP A 42 -11.51 -7.21 -10.65
N ASN A 43 -12.01 -7.53 -9.47
CA ASN A 43 -13.38 -7.26 -9.06
C ASN A 43 -13.33 -6.44 -7.76
N GLY A 44 -13.93 -5.25 -7.77
CA GLY A 44 -14.13 -4.45 -6.56
C GLY A 44 -15.09 -5.17 -5.60
N ALA A 45 -14.72 -5.22 -4.32
CA ALA A 45 -15.55 -5.83 -3.28
C ALA A 45 -16.56 -4.82 -2.69
N ASP A 46 -16.29 -3.53 -2.84
CA ASP A 46 -17.06 -2.46 -2.22
C ASP A 46 -16.89 -1.13 -2.97
N GLU A 47 -17.59 -0.10 -2.49
CA GLU A 47 -17.40 1.28 -2.90
C GLU A 47 -15.96 1.76 -2.67
N VAL A 48 -15.67 2.87 -3.32
CA VAL A 48 -14.36 3.47 -3.38
C VAL A 48 -14.24 4.49 -2.25
N LEU A 49 -13.17 4.41 -1.47
CA LEU A 49 -12.86 5.39 -0.44
C LEU A 49 -11.99 6.49 -1.03
N HIS A 50 -12.45 7.72 -0.97
CA HIS A 50 -11.77 8.90 -1.47
C HIS A 50 -10.88 9.53 -0.42
N TYR A 51 -9.64 9.83 -0.82
CA TYR A 51 -8.72 10.58 0.03
C TYR A 51 -8.71 12.07 -0.37
N PRO A 52 -8.80 13.01 0.59
CA PRO A 52 -8.92 12.80 2.05
C PRO A 52 -10.36 12.70 2.59
N GLN A 53 -11.38 12.73 1.74
CA GLN A 53 -12.79 12.90 2.14
C GLN A 53 -13.32 11.81 3.08
N ASP A 54 -12.93 10.56 2.84
CA ASP A 54 -13.38 9.39 3.58
C ASP A 54 -12.35 8.93 4.63
N ALA A 55 -11.28 9.71 4.86
CA ALA A 55 -10.34 9.46 5.94
C ALA A 55 -10.95 9.87 7.29
N ASP A 56 -10.50 9.23 8.38
CA ASP A 56 -11.00 9.56 9.72
C ASP A 56 -10.62 10.99 10.12
N SER A 57 -11.63 11.83 10.36
CA SER A 57 -11.42 13.22 10.77
C SER A 57 -10.69 13.33 12.11
N GLY A 58 -10.79 12.33 13.00
CA GLY A 58 -10.07 12.27 14.26
C GLY A 58 -8.56 12.13 14.04
N LEU A 59 -8.14 11.20 13.18
CA LEU A 59 -6.73 11.03 12.79
C LEU A 59 -6.17 12.26 12.07
N LEU A 60 -6.95 12.86 11.16
CA LEU A 60 -6.53 14.08 10.46
C LEU A 60 -6.36 15.26 11.41
N SER A 61 -7.33 15.48 12.30
CA SER A 61 -7.30 16.59 13.26
C SER A 61 -6.22 16.41 14.33
N ASP A 62 -5.97 15.19 14.82
CA ASP A 62 -4.87 14.89 15.74
C ASP A 62 -3.50 15.20 15.12
N ALA A 63 -3.33 14.89 13.82
CA ALA A 63 -2.12 15.21 13.09
C ALA A 63 -1.93 16.73 12.95
N LEU A 64 -2.97 17.46 12.54
CA LEU A 64 -2.96 18.92 12.40
C LEU A 64 -2.75 19.65 13.73
N ALA A 65 -3.35 19.16 14.83
CA ALA A 65 -3.21 19.75 16.16
C ALA A 65 -1.77 19.70 16.69
N LYS A 66 -0.93 18.81 16.16
CA LYS A 66 0.48 18.67 16.52
C LYS A 66 1.41 19.55 15.69
N GLU A 67 0.90 20.19 14.64
CA GLU A 67 1.68 21.08 13.79
C GLU A 67 1.75 22.50 14.34
N ARG A 68 2.83 23.21 14.00
CA ARG A 68 2.97 24.63 14.32
C ARG A 68 2.28 25.46 13.24
N TRP A 69 1.05 25.88 13.47
CA TRP A 69 0.34 26.84 12.63
C TRP A 69 -0.11 28.04 13.46
N ARG A 70 -0.09 29.23 12.85
CA ARG A 70 -0.42 30.51 13.52
C ARG A 70 -1.67 31.19 12.93
N ASP A 71 -2.18 30.70 11.81
CA ASP A 71 -3.25 31.33 11.04
C ASP A 71 -4.18 30.27 10.40
N GLY A 72 -5.14 30.74 9.59
CA GLY A 72 -6.12 29.89 8.90
C GLY A 72 -5.56 29.02 7.76
N SER A 73 -4.24 28.99 7.53
CA SER A 73 -3.61 28.21 6.45
C SER A 73 -3.49 26.71 6.72
N TRP A 74 -4.04 26.22 7.85
CA TRP A 74 -3.95 24.82 8.26
C TRP A 74 -4.38 23.81 7.17
N ILE A 75 -5.29 24.20 6.28
CA ILE A 75 -5.77 23.35 5.19
C ILE A 75 -4.66 23.02 4.17
N GLU A 76 -3.69 23.92 4.01
CA GLU A 76 -2.54 23.72 3.12
C GLU A 76 -1.57 22.68 3.67
N LEU A 77 -1.58 22.44 4.99
CA LEU A 77 -0.73 21.45 5.65
C LEU A 77 -1.08 20.00 5.27
N MET A 78 -2.29 19.77 4.76
CA MET A 78 -2.76 18.45 4.34
C MET A 78 -2.24 18.04 2.95
N GLY A 79 -1.59 18.95 2.24
CA GLY A 79 -1.12 18.74 0.88
C GLY A 79 -2.24 18.72 -0.17
N ASP A 80 -1.83 18.62 -1.43
CA ASP A 80 -2.71 18.63 -2.60
C ASP A 80 -3.12 17.23 -3.05
N GLU A 81 -2.63 16.18 -2.38
CA GLU A 81 -2.88 14.80 -2.79
C GLU A 81 -4.37 14.47 -2.70
N ARG A 82 -4.90 13.93 -3.79
CA ARG A 82 -6.26 13.42 -3.90
C ARG A 82 -6.21 12.05 -4.51
N GLY A 83 -7.21 11.23 -4.22
CA GLY A 83 -7.23 9.92 -4.82
C GLY A 83 -8.32 9.04 -4.30
N TYR A 84 -8.11 7.76 -4.51
CA TYR A 84 -8.99 6.76 -4.00
C TYR A 84 -8.32 5.42 -3.73
N GLU A 85 -9.00 4.66 -2.88
CA GLU A 85 -8.65 3.33 -2.42
C GLU A 85 -9.85 2.40 -2.58
N GLN A 86 -9.59 1.13 -2.91
CA GLN A 86 -10.64 0.15 -3.08
C GLN A 86 -10.16 -1.27 -2.76
N TYR A 87 -10.94 -2.00 -1.97
CA TYR A 87 -10.74 -3.42 -1.70
C TYR A 87 -11.37 -4.28 -2.79
N GLY A 88 -10.77 -5.44 -3.05
CA GLY A 88 -11.24 -6.33 -4.09
C GLY A 88 -10.42 -7.59 -4.18
N ALA A 89 -10.54 -8.27 -5.32
CA ALA A 89 -9.76 -9.47 -5.60
C ALA A 89 -9.38 -9.53 -7.07
N PHE A 90 -8.21 -10.10 -7.33
CA PHE A 90 -7.83 -10.57 -8.65
C PHE A 90 -8.17 -12.04 -8.78
N GLN A 91 -8.75 -12.40 -9.92
CA GLN A 91 -8.95 -13.78 -10.33
C GLN A 91 -8.56 -13.96 -11.79
N GLY A 92 -7.93 -15.08 -12.14
CA GLY A 92 -7.60 -15.38 -13.53
C GLY A 92 -6.53 -16.44 -13.63
N ALA A 93 -5.73 -16.39 -14.68
CA ALA A 93 -4.76 -17.43 -14.99
C ALA A 93 -3.37 -16.85 -15.22
N PHE A 94 -2.37 -17.63 -14.82
CA PHE A 94 -0.96 -17.47 -15.12
C PHE A 94 -0.48 -18.70 -15.88
N THR A 95 0.20 -18.49 -17.00
CA THR A 95 0.68 -19.57 -17.87
C THR A 95 2.11 -19.28 -18.33
N THR A 96 2.98 -20.27 -18.21
CA THR A 96 4.31 -20.39 -18.80
C THR A 96 4.33 -21.61 -19.75
N PRO A 97 5.43 -21.91 -20.46
CA PRO A 97 5.52 -23.11 -21.29
C PRO A 97 5.36 -24.42 -20.50
N THR A 98 5.67 -24.39 -19.20
CA THR A 98 5.73 -25.59 -18.34
C THR A 98 4.64 -25.60 -17.28
N VAL A 99 4.09 -24.44 -16.91
CA VAL A 99 3.14 -24.31 -15.80
C VAL A 99 1.91 -23.52 -16.25
N SER A 100 0.73 -24.00 -15.86
CA SER A 100 -0.50 -23.23 -15.95
C SER A 100 -1.22 -23.31 -14.62
N SER A 101 -1.61 -22.16 -14.06
CA SER A 101 -2.24 -22.09 -12.75
C SER A 101 -3.31 -21.01 -12.69
N ASP A 102 -4.40 -21.31 -12.00
CA ASP A 102 -5.43 -20.34 -11.65
C ASP A 102 -4.99 -19.54 -10.42
N LEU A 103 -5.03 -18.22 -10.53
CA LEU A 103 -4.71 -17.30 -9.46
C LEU A 103 -5.99 -16.69 -8.89
N ARG A 104 -6.09 -16.70 -7.56
CA ARG A 104 -7.12 -15.98 -6.81
C ARG A 104 -6.50 -15.38 -5.56
N PHE A 105 -6.54 -14.06 -5.44
CA PHE A 105 -6.01 -13.38 -4.27
C PHE A 105 -6.78 -12.10 -3.99
N GLN A 106 -6.99 -11.85 -2.70
CA GLN A 106 -7.51 -10.57 -2.22
C GLN A 106 -6.45 -9.50 -2.44
N GLY A 107 -6.92 -8.30 -2.77
CA GLY A 107 -6.02 -7.19 -3.03
C GLY A 107 -6.64 -5.86 -2.66
N PHE A 108 -5.80 -4.85 -2.83
CA PHE A 108 -6.12 -3.47 -2.57
C PHE A 108 -5.60 -2.66 -3.75
N ARG A 109 -6.46 -1.80 -4.29
CA ARG A 109 -6.12 -0.89 -5.38
C ARG A 109 -6.13 0.53 -4.85
N LYS A 110 -5.05 1.26 -5.12
CA LYS A 110 -4.91 2.68 -4.80
C LYS A 110 -4.55 3.46 -6.04
N ARG A 111 -5.14 4.64 -6.20
CA ARG A 111 -4.73 5.63 -7.20
C ARG A 111 -4.73 7.00 -6.55
N LEU A 112 -3.57 7.63 -6.53
CA LEU A 112 -3.38 9.00 -6.04
C LEU A 112 -2.90 9.90 -7.17
N TRP A 113 -3.20 11.19 -7.04
CA TRP A 113 -2.67 12.26 -7.88
C TRP A 113 -2.49 13.53 -7.05
N GLY A 114 -1.59 14.39 -7.50
CA GLY A 114 -1.12 15.57 -6.75
C GLY A 114 0.38 15.74 -6.96
N THR A 115 1.01 16.51 -6.08
CA THR A 115 2.46 16.69 -6.09
C THR A 115 3.16 15.35 -5.84
N ALA A 116 4.08 14.99 -6.73
CA ALA A 116 4.77 13.70 -6.71
C ALA A 116 5.40 13.41 -5.33
N GLU A 117 5.29 12.17 -4.85
CA GLU A 117 5.69 11.77 -3.48
C GLU A 117 7.13 12.16 -3.14
N HIS A 118 8.08 11.95 -4.06
CA HIS A 118 9.49 12.32 -3.84
C HIS A 118 9.72 13.83 -3.70
N LEU A 119 8.78 14.67 -4.15
CA LEU A 119 8.80 16.12 -3.99
C LEU A 119 8.07 16.55 -2.72
N SER A 120 6.95 15.91 -2.39
CA SER A 120 6.05 16.31 -1.29
C SER A 120 6.34 15.66 0.06
N LEU A 121 6.95 14.47 0.09
CA LEU A 121 7.12 13.67 1.31
C LEU A 121 8.59 13.54 1.74
N HIS A 122 8.84 13.63 3.04
CA HIS A 122 10.06 13.14 3.67
C HIS A 122 10.02 11.62 3.84
N ARG A 123 8.88 11.09 4.26
CA ARG A 123 8.66 9.69 4.59
C ARG A 123 7.22 9.28 4.29
N ASP A 124 7.06 8.07 3.80
CA ASP A 124 5.77 7.39 3.60
C ASP A 124 5.90 5.95 4.10
N PHE A 125 4.83 5.44 4.67
CA PHE A 125 4.69 4.04 5.03
C PHE A 125 3.25 3.63 4.82
N THR A 126 3.03 2.53 4.11
CA THR A 126 1.71 1.93 3.95
C THR A 126 1.85 0.41 4.03
N ILE A 127 1.00 -0.23 4.84
CA ILE A 127 0.86 -1.69 4.89
C ILE A 127 -0.56 -2.05 4.43
N PHE A 128 -0.65 -3.12 3.64
CA PHE A 128 -1.89 -3.84 3.38
C PHE A 128 -1.84 -5.21 4.07
N VAL A 129 -2.90 -5.55 4.79
CA VAL A 129 -3.06 -6.83 5.46
C VAL A 129 -4.39 -7.45 5.06
N SER A 130 -4.39 -8.74 4.76
CA SER A 130 -5.60 -9.53 4.53
C SER A 130 -5.68 -10.72 5.48
N GLY A 131 -6.85 -10.89 6.09
CA GLY A 131 -7.23 -11.98 6.96
C GLY A 131 -7.85 -13.14 6.20
N ARG A 132 -7.77 -14.33 6.79
CA ARG A 132 -8.42 -15.55 6.23
C ARG A 132 -9.95 -15.46 6.24
N ASP A 133 -10.51 -14.67 7.14
CA ASP A 133 -11.93 -14.37 7.25
C ASP A 133 -12.42 -13.39 6.16
N GLY A 134 -11.52 -12.89 5.32
CA GLY A 134 -11.84 -11.91 4.27
C GLY A 134 -11.91 -10.47 4.79
N THR A 135 -11.55 -10.23 6.05
CA THR A 135 -11.29 -8.89 6.56
C THR A 135 -9.96 -8.43 5.98
N ALA A 136 -9.88 -7.19 5.52
CA ALA A 136 -8.64 -6.60 5.02
C ALA A 136 -8.52 -5.17 5.51
N PHE A 137 -7.30 -4.68 5.69
CA PHE A 137 -7.10 -3.29 6.08
C PHE A 137 -5.81 -2.73 5.52
N THR A 138 -5.79 -1.41 5.37
CA THR A 138 -4.61 -0.62 5.12
C THR A 138 -4.38 0.34 6.27
N ILE A 139 -3.12 0.48 6.67
CA ILE A 139 -2.70 1.53 7.60
C ILE A 139 -1.46 2.17 7.04
N GLY A 140 -1.33 3.47 7.27
CA GLY A 140 -0.21 4.22 6.81
C GLY A 140 0.05 5.47 7.62
N ALA A 141 1.24 6.01 7.40
CA ALA A 141 1.64 7.27 7.98
C ALA A 141 2.50 8.02 6.98
N ARG A 142 2.41 9.36 7.00
CA ARG A 142 3.12 10.27 6.10
C ARG A 142 3.71 11.44 6.84
N SER A 143 4.85 11.88 6.33
CA SER A 143 5.53 13.09 6.77
C SER A 143 5.79 13.97 5.56
N TYR A 144 5.05 15.07 5.44
CA TYR A 144 5.22 16.05 4.36
C TYR A 144 6.43 16.94 4.59
N LYS A 145 7.08 17.38 3.51
CA LYS A 145 8.20 18.34 3.57
C LYS A 145 7.75 19.76 3.94
N ALA A 146 6.59 20.12 3.42
CA ALA A 146 5.89 21.35 3.73
C ALA A 146 4.45 20.95 4.06
N GLY A 147 4.11 20.92 5.36
CA GLY A 147 2.80 20.49 5.82
C GLY A 147 2.87 19.61 7.06
N CYS A 148 1.94 18.67 7.17
CA CYS A 148 1.83 17.79 8.32
C CYS A 148 2.93 16.73 8.34
N ALA A 149 3.74 16.73 9.39
CA ALA A 149 4.84 15.79 9.59
C ALA A 149 4.38 14.43 10.13
N ARG A 150 3.16 14.36 10.69
CA ARG A 150 2.66 13.24 11.50
C ARG A 150 1.29 12.71 11.05
N LEU A 151 1.04 12.73 9.74
CA LEU A 151 -0.23 12.28 9.20
C LEU A 151 -0.40 10.77 9.40
N LYS A 152 -1.57 10.37 9.87
CA LYS A 152 -2.00 8.97 10.04
C LYS A 152 -3.26 8.72 9.23
N PHE A 153 -3.36 7.55 8.63
CA PHE A 153 -4.52 7.17 7.84
C PHE A 153 -4.62 5.65 7.76
N GLY A 154 -5.82 5.18 7.44
CA GLY A 154 -6.05 3.77 7.19
C GLY A 154 -7.50 3.49 6.92
N THR A 155 -7.75 2.37 6.27
CA THR A 155 -9.08 1.89 5.96
C THR A 155 -9.20 0.43 6.35
N LEU A 156 -10.41 0.00 6.70
CA LEU A 156 -10.75 -1.36 7.06
C LEU A 156 -11.91 -1.80 6.18
N PHE A 157 -11.79 -2.99 5.60
CA PHE A 157 -12.85 -3.70 4.93
C PHE A 157 -13.22 -4.95 5.72
N ALA A 158 -14.51 -5.09 6.04
CA ALA A 158 -15.07 -6.32 6.55
C ALA A 158 -16.33 -6.68 5.76
N ARG A 159 -16.49 -7.95 5.39
CA ARG A 159 -17.61 -8.41 4.55
C ARG A 159 -18.99 -8.07 5.10
N SER A 160 -19.13 -7.93 6.41
CA SER A 160 -20.39 -7.60 7.07
C SER A 160 -20.73 -6.11 7.04
N THR A 161 -19.73 -5.23 7.03
CA THR A 161 -19.92 -3.78 7.24
C THR A 161 -19.46 -2.94 6.05
N GLY A 162 -18.79 -3.53 5.07
CA GLY A 162 -18.09 -2.79 4.03
C GLY A 162 -16.84 -2.06 4.56
N SER A 163 -16.41 -1.09 3.78
CA SER A 163 -15.20 -0.30 3.92
C SER A 163 -15.46 0.93 4.77
N ARG A 164 -14.52 1.25 5.64
CA ARG A 164 -14.60 2.36 6.59
C ARG A 164 -13.21 2.84 6.98
N PRO A 165 -13.06 4.09 7.43
CA PRO A 165 -11.78 4.53 7.95
C PRO A 165 -11.43 3.81 9.26
N ILE A 166 -10.14 3.63 9.49
CA ILE A 166 -9.58 3.27 10.79
C ILE A 166 -9.54 4.52 11.65
N THR A 167 -10.02 4.42 12.89
CA THR A 167 -10.10 5.57 13.81
C THR A 167 -8.87 5.70 14.70
N GLN A 168 -8.07 4.64 14.85
CA GLN A 168 -6.87 4.65 15.68
C GLN A 168 -5.85 3.59 15.27
N HIS A 169 -4.58 4.00 15.17
CA HIS A 169 -3.42 3.10 15.14
C HIS A 169 -2.16 3.76 15.76
N ASP A 170 -1.23 2.93 16.22
CA ASP A 170 -0.03 3.34 16.97
C ASP A 170 1.22 3.56 16.11
N ILE A 171 1.14 3.37 14.79
CA ILE A 171 2.26 3.69 13.87
C ILE A 171 2.62 5.17 13.98
N ASN A 172 3.90 5.44 14.24
CA ASN A 172 4.51 6.78 14.23
C ASN A 172 5.83 6.73 13.45
N LEU A 173 5.96 7.57 12.42
CA LEU A 173 7.16 7.59 11.56
C LEU A 173 8.43 8.05 12.27
N GLU A 174 8.31 8.79 13.38
CA GLU A 174 9.45 9.23 14.22
C GLU A 174 10.30 8.07 14.74
N TYR A 175 9.70 6.89 14.88
CA TYR A 175 10.37 5.72 15.44
C TYR A 175 10.70 4.66 14.38
N VAL A 176 10.44 4.93 13.10
CA VAL A 176 10.61 3.95 12.01
C VAL A 176 11.64 4.47 11.01
N GLY A 177 12.77 3.76 10.88
CA GLY A 177 13.70 3.94 9.77
C GLY A 177 14.65 5.14 9.85
N GLU A 178 14.65 5.91 10.94
CA GLU A 178 15.46 7.14 11.04
C GLU A 178 16.97 6.87 11.15
N TYR A 179 17.34 5.76 11.80
CA TYR A 179 18.74 5.38 12.02
C TYR A 179 19.08 3.97 11.49
N SER A 180 18.07 3.12 11.33
CA SER A 180 18.23 1.76 10.79
C SER A 180 16.89 1.23 10.32
N THR A 181 16.91 0.33 9.34
CA THR A 181 15.70 -0.40 8.93
C THR A 181 15.33 -1.39 10.04
N PRO A 182 14.13 -1.29 10.63
CA PRO A 182 13.74 -2.19 11.71
C PRO A 182 13.64 -3.63 11.22
N SER A 183 14.13 -4.58 12.01
CA SER A 183 14.04 -6.03 11.70
C SER A 183 12.61 -6.55 11.81
N SER A 184 11.78 -5.91 12.63
CA SER A 184 10.34 -6.16 12.72
C SER A 184 9.57 -4.89 13.10
N ILE A 185 8.30 -4.83 12.69
CA ILE A 185 7.37 -3.76 13.09
C ILE A 185 6.15 -4.43 13.74
N SER A 186 5.71 -3.86 14.86
CA SER A 186 4.43 -4.22 15.49
C SER A 186 3.54 -3.00 15.61
N PHE A 187 2.24 -3.21 15.36
CA PHE A 187 1.24 -2.17 15.46
C PHE A 187 -0.09 -2.75 15.98
N HIS A 188 -0.89 -1.87 16.56
CA HIS A 188 -2.25 -2.09 17.05
C HIS A 188 -3.22 -1.27 16.20
N VAL A 189 -4.33 -1.88 15.82
CA VAL A 189 -5.36 -1.23 15.00
C VAL A 189 -6.71 -1.37 15.68
N LYS A 190 -7.46 -0.27 15.74
CA LYS A 190 -8.86 -0.25 16.14
C LYS A 190 -9.72 0.30 15.01
N GLY A 191 -10.62 -0.53 14.51
CA GLY A 191 -11.78 -0.10 13.73
C GLY A 191 -13.05 -0.24 14.57
N ASN A 192 -14.15 0.42 14.19
CA ASN A 192 -15.37 0.50 15.02
C ASN A 192 -15.87 -0.86 15.59
N ASP A 193 -15.56 -2.00 14.98
CA ASP A 193 -15.94 -3.34 15.46
C ASP A 193 -14.78 -4.36 15.57
N ILE A 194 -13.52 -3.95 15.33
CA ILE A 194 -12.37 -4.87 15.31
C ILE A 194 -11.20 -4.26 16.08
N VAL A 195 -10.68 -5.02 17.05
CA VAL A 195 -9.42 -4.72 17.75
C VAL A 195 -8.39 -5.78 17.38
N LEU A 196 -7.37 -5.37 16.62
CA LEU A 196 -6.21 -6.20 16.30
C LEU A 196 -5.08 -5.86 17.26
N TRP A 197 -4.74 -6.81 18.13
CA TRP A 197 -3.84 -6.61 19.25
C TRP A 197 -2.35 -6.72 18.90
N ARG A 198 -1.96 -7.37 17.80
CA ARG A 198 -0.55 -7.41 17.37
C ARG A 198 -0.42 -8.04 15.98
N LEU A 199 0.16 -7.32 15.03
CA LEU A 199 0.77 -7.93 13.85
C LEU A 199 2.29 -7.87 14.03
N LEU A 200 2.99 -9.00 13.92
CA LEU A 200 4.45 -9.03 13.82
C LEU A 200 4.81 -9.27 12.36
N TRP A 201 5.45 -8.29 11.71
CA TRP A 201 5.98 -8.42 10.37
C TRP A 201 7.50 -8.29 10.40
N GLY A 202 8.21 -9.32 9.93
CA GLY A 202 9.66 -9.34 9.85
C GLY A 202 10.14 -9.02 8.43
N PHE A 203 11.17 -8.17 8.32
CA PHE A 203 11.85 -7.93 7.05
C PHE A 203 12.92 -9.00 6.83
N VAL A 204 12.81 -9.80 5.78
CA VAL A 204 13.97 -10.53 5.23
C VAL A 204 14.54 -9.68 4.11
N LEU A 205 15.47 -8.78 4.46
CA LEU A 205 16.26 -8.07 3.46
C LEU A 205 17.41 -8.99 3.04
N GLN A 206 17.40 -9.43 1.78
CA GLN A 206 18.63 -9.93 1.17
C GLN A 206 19.63 -8.75 1.09
N PRO A 207 20.91 -8.95 1.47
CA PRO A 207 21.90 -7.91 1.32
C PRO A 207 22.03 -7.54 -0.16
N ALA A 208 21.94 -6.24 -0.46
CA ALA A 208 22.28 -5.72 -1.77
C ALA A 208 23.71 -6.14 -2.09
N ALA A 209 23.91 -6.79 -3.23
CA ALA A 209 25.22 -7.19 -3.72
C ALA A 209 26.18 -5.99 -3.60
N GLY A 210 27.19 -6.14 -2.73
CA GLY A 210 28.16 -5.10 -2.46
C GLY A 210 28.85 -4.69 -3.76
N ARG A 211 28.92 -3.38 -4.00
CA ARG A 211 29.86 -2.81 -4.96
C ARG A 211 31.24 -3.32 -4.60
N THR A 212 31.82 -4.15 -5.47
CA THR A 212 33.25 -4.44 -5.45
C THR A 212 34.01 -3.13 -5.51
N SER A 213 34.65 -2.76 -4.40
CA SER A 213 35.68 -1.73 -4.36
C SER A 213 36.79 -2.17 -5.31
N ALA A 214 36.93 -1.49 -6.44
CA ALA A 214 38.12 -1.60 -7.26
C ALA A 214 39.30 -1.07 -6.43
N SER A 215 40.18 -1.97 -5.98
CA SER A 215 41.48 -1.60 -5.45
C SER A 215 42.29 -0.95 -6.58
N ARG A 216 42.58 0.33 -6.46
CA ARG A 216 43.66 0.96 -7.23
C ARG A 216 44.98 0.34 -6.77
N ARG A 217 45.70 -0.28 -7.70
CA ARG A 217 47.17 -0.33 -7.67
C ARG A 217 47.68 0.76 -8.60
#